data_AF-A0A950HMX5-F1
#
_entry.id   AF-A0A950HMX5-F1
#
_cell.length_a   1.000
_cell.length_b   1.000
_cell.length_c   1.000
_cell.angle_alpha   90.00
_cell.angle_beta   90.00
_cell.angle_gamma   90.00
#
_symmetry.space_group_name_H-M   'P 1'
#
loop_
_entity.id
_entity.type
_entity.pdbx_description
1 polymer ?
#
loop_
_entity_poly.entity_id
_entity_poly.type
_entity_poly.pdbx_seq_one_letter_code
_entity_poly.pdbx_strand_id
1 'polypeptide(L)'
;MKKFAMLLSLFGVVLAFPDHALAQPVFSFKTWVSNIGLDSNSCSLASPCATFAGALKKTAPGGEIGVLNSGEYGQVIIDRSISIVAQGVDASISTPLGSGVLIFAGDTDVVHLRGLTIYGDANTGNIGVEFARGGALHVEKCVIKNFQAALGQNGQGIFFDPAVPAELYVSDTIIANNYNSTGGSGGGIFVVPGSSISVRIMLNHVEVSNNYVGIKVDGTQGSANSIVNISIRDSAISGNTSNGIVSTTSSGGATILMTLDRTTSANNGDSPPTVGVVSDGPLSFITMTNSTVTGNYTGIKFSNGGTLRSLGNNTVIGNSVDGSPSMVTVLK
;
A
#
# COMPACT_ATOMS: atom_id res chain seq x y z
N MET A 1 32.52 31.10 85.61
CA MET A 1 31.77 30.44 84.51
C MET A 1 31.00 31.49 83.72
N LYS A 2 31.57 32.01 82.63
CA LYS A 2 30.83 32.80 81.63
C LYS A 2 31.33 32.35 80.26
N LYS A 3 30.48 31.67 79.50
CA LYS A 3 30.79 31.12 78.17
C LYS A 3 30.56 32.22 77.13
N PHE A 4 31.58 32.50 76.33
CA PHE A 4 31.54 33.40 75.19
C PHE A 4 31.20 32.55 73.96
N ALA A 5 30.05 32.80 73.31
CA ALA A 5 29.68 32.13 72.06
C ALA A 5 30.10 33.01 70.88
N MET A 6 30.97 32.47 70.02
CA MET A 6 31.48 33.09 68.81
C MET A 6 30.64 32.61 67.62
N LEU A 7 29.90 33.50 66.96
CA LEU A 7 29.16 33.20 65.73
C LEU A 7 30.14 33.18 64.55
N LEU A 8 30.18 32.07 63.80
CA LEU A 8 30.92 31.94 62.55
C LEU A 8 29.92 32.00 61.38
N SER A 9 29.96 33.07 60.59
CA SER A 9 29.16 33.25 59.37
C SER A 9 29.81 32.54 58.19
N LEU A 10 29.18 31.49 57.66
CA LEU A 10 29.63 30.79 56.46
C LEU A 10 28.90 31.37 55.24
N PHE A 11 29.61 32.11 54.39
CA PHE A 11 29.14 32.59 53.10
C PHE A 11 29.13 31.41 52.10
N GLY A 12 27.95 30.98 51.65
CA GLY A 12 27.80 29.99 50.59
C GLY A 12 27.98 30.62 49.21
N VAL A 13 29.02 30.20 48.47
CA VAL A 13 29.18 30.52 47.06
C VAL A 13 28.32 29.55 46.25
N VAL A 14 27.22 30.05 45.67
CA VAL A 14 26.40 29.31 44.72
C VAL A 14 27.08 29.40 43.34
N LEU A 15 27.68 28.29 42.91
CA LEU A 15 28.17 28.13 41.54
C LEU A 15 26.96 27.94 40.62
N ALA A 16 26.60 28.98 39.87
CA ALA A 16 25.61 28.88 38.80
C ALA A 16 26.21 28.13 37.61
N PHE A 17 25.80 26.88 37.42
CA PHE A 17 26.05 26.16 36.17
C PHE A 17 25.12 26.76 35.10
N PRO A 18 25.64 27.16 33.92
CA PRO A 18 24.77 27.55 32.81
C PRO A 18 23.98 26.31 32.37
N ASP A 19 22.66 26.35 32.58
CA ASP A 19 21.70 25.43 31.99
C ASP A 19 21.88 25.46 30.47
N HIS A 20 22.64 24.52 29.94
CA HIS A 20 22.58 24.16 28.55
C HIS A 20 21.27 23.41 28.37
N ALA A 21 20.18 24.17 28.22
CA ALA A 21 18.91 23.63 27.79
C ALA A 21 19.16 22.92 26.45
N LEU A 22 19.25 21.59 26.49
CA LEU A 22 19.26 20.76 25.30
C LEU A 22 17.96 21.06 24.57
N ALA A 23 18.04 21.84 23.50
CA ALA A 23 16.91 22.12 22.63
C ALA A 23 16.35 20.78 22.18
N GLN A 24 15.19 20.41 22.73
CA GLN A 24 14.48 19.24 22.27
C GLN A 24 14.16 19.48 20.79
N PRO A 25 14.31 18.47 19.91
CA PRO A 25 13.84 18.62 18.53
C PRO A 25 12.36 18.99 18.57
N VAL A 26 12.05 20.22 18.18
CA VAL A 26 10.66 20.68 18.08
C VAL A 26 10.10 20.08 16.80
N PHE A 27 9.37 18.98 16.94
CA PHE A 27 8.60 18.42 15.85
C PHE A 27 7.38 19.30 15.57
N SER A 28 7.10 19.52 14.29
CA SER A 28 5.85 20.16 13.87
C SER A 28 4.82 19.09 13.53
N PHE A 29 3.56 19.29 13.91
CA PHE A 29 2.45 18.46 13.42
C PHE A 29 2.09 18.75 11.96
N LYS A 30 2.57 19.87 11.41
CA LYS A 30 2.39 20.22 10.00
C LYS A 30 3.70 20.73 9.42
N THR A 31 4.22 20.05 8.42
CA THR A 31 5.36 20.49 7.64
C THR A 31 4.99 20.63 6.17
N TRP A 32 5.86 21.27 5.41
CA TRP A 32 5.63 21.58 4.00
C TRP A 32 6.85 21.24 3.15
N VAL A 33 6.59 20.71 1.95
CA VAL A 33 7.58 20.55 0.89
C VAL A 33 7.30 21.47 -0.29
N SER A 34 8.36 21.85 -1.01
CA SER A 34 8.32 22.71 -2.18
C SER A 34 9.49 22.37 -3.11
N ASN A 35 9.27 22.45 -4.42
CA ASN A 35 10.28 22.17 -5.45
C ASN A 35 11.43 23.20 -5.48
N ILE A 36 11.30 24.30 -4.73
CA ILE A 36 12.35 25.30 -4.46
C ILE A 36 12.76 25.31 -2.98
N GLY A 37 12.33 24.30 -2.21
CA GLY A 37 12.65 24.16 -0.80
C GLY A 37 14.09 23.69 -0.56
N LEU A 38 14.47 23.58 0.72
CA LEU A 38 15.75 23.03 1.16
C LEU A 38 15.55 22.18 2.41
N ASP A 39 16.12 20.98 2.44
CA ASP A 39 15.96 20.06 3.57
C ASP A 39 16.66 20.52 4.86
N SER A 40 17.51 21.55 4.78
CA SER A 40 18.04 22.25 5.96
C SER A 40 17.03 23.22 6.60
N ASN A 41 15.94 23.59 5.91
CA ASN A 41 14.93 24.50 6.43
C ASN A 41 14.12 23.88 7.57
N SER A 42 13.38 24.70 8.33
CA SER A 42 12.47 24.22 9.38
C SER A 42 11.26 23.42 8.86
N CYS A 43 11.09 23.29 7.54
CA CYS A 43 9.91 22.73 6.86
C CYS A 43 8.61 23.45 7.23
N SER A 44 8.70 24.72 7.63
CA SER A 44 7.53 25.58 7.84
C SER A 44 6.97 26.08 6.51
N LEU A 45 5.79 26.69 6.55
CA LEU A 45 5.18 27.26 5.33
C LEU A 45 6.09 28.30 4.64
N ALA A 46 6.81 29.12 5.42
CA ALA A 46 7.71 30.16 4.90
C ALA A 46 9.11 29.62 4.53
N SER A 47 9.47 28.43 5.01
CA SER A 47 10.76 27.78 4.72
C SER A 47 10.53 26.28 4.57
N PRO A 48 9.94 25.86 3.43
CA PRO A 48 9.58 24.47 3.18
C PRO A 48 10.83 23.61 2.90
N CYS A 49 10.70 22.32 3.13
CA CYS A 49 11.73 21.34 2.78
C CYS A 49 11.68 20.96 1.30
N ALA A 50 12.78 20.42 0.77
CA ALA A 50 12.86 20.04 -0.63
C ALA A 50 12.20 18.67 -0.86
N THR A 51 12.39 17.73 0.06
CA THR A 51 11.98 16.33 -0.10
C THR A 51 11.03 15.86 1.00
N PHE A 52 10.27 14.80 0.72
CA PHE A 52 9.47 14.12 1.74
C PHE A 52 10.33 13.57 2.87
N ALA A 53 11.51 13.01 2.56
CA ALA A 53 12.44 12.52 3.56
C ALA A 53 12.96 13.64 4.49
N GLY A 54 13.24 14.82 3.93
CA GLY A 54 13.65 16.00 4.68
C GLY A 54 12.55 16.54 5.60
N ALA A 55 11.30 16.56 5.12
CA ALA A 55 10.14 16.93 5.90
C ALA A 55 9.80 15.92 6.99
N LEU A 56 9.89 14.62 6.70
CA LEU A 56 9.61 13.54 7.64
C LEU A 56 10.49 13.64 8.90
N LYS A 57 11.77 14.00 8.75
CA LYS A 57 12.69 14.21 9.88
C LYS A 57 12.25 15.32 10.86
N LYS A 58 11.38 16.23 10.42
CA LYS A 58 10.89 17.38 11.21
C LYS A 58 9.40 17.32 11.52
N THR A 59 8.73 16.25 11.09
CA THR A 59 7.30 16.06 11.33
C THR A 59 7.09 15.10 12.50
N ALA A 60 6.22 15.48 13.42
CA ALA A 60 5.84 14.65 14.55
C ALA A 60 5.14 13.35 14.08
N PRO A 61 5.26 12.23 14.81
CA PRO A 61 4.36 11.09 14.62
C PRO A 61 2.89 11.54 14.66
N GLY A 62 2.08 11.05 13.72
CA GLY A 62 0.69 11.46 13.52
C GLY A 62 0.51 12.83 12.84
N GLY A 63 1.60 13.50 12.46
CA GLY A 63 1.55 14.78 11.73
C GLY A 63 1.30 14.64 10.23
N GLU A 64 1.30 15.77 9.54
CA GLU A 64 1.05 15.88 8.10
C GLU A 64 2.17 16.63 7.37
N ILE A 65 2.57 16.10 6.22
CA ILE A 65 3.45 16.75 5.24
C ILE A 65 2.57 17.24 4.08
N GLY A 66 2.46 18.55 3.90
CA GLY A 66 1.76 19.17 2.78
C GLY A 66 2.68 19.53 1.62
N VAL A 67 2.14 19.54 0.40
CA VAL A 67 2.88 19.94 -0.80
C VAL A 67 2.42 21.32 -1.28
N LEU A 68 3.35 22.26 -1.48
CA LEU A 68 3.02 23.65 -1.83
C LEU A 68 2.93 23.92 -3.34
N ASN A 69 3.69 23.21 -4.16
CA ASN A 69 3.73 23.40 -5.61
C ASN A 69 3.90 22.05 -6.30
N SER A 70 3.86 22.03 -7.64
CA SER A 70 4.10 20.78 -8.37
C SER A 70 5.59 20.53 -8.52
N GLY A 71 6.01 19.28 -8.40
CA GLY A 71 7.42 18.92 -8.46
C GLY A 71 7.69 17.48 -8.03
N GLU A 72 8.98 17.14 -8.02
CA GLU A 72 9.52 15.86 -7.60
C GLU A 72 10.07 15.97 -6.18
N TYR A 73 9.66 15.06 -5.29
CA TYR A 73 9.88 15.18 -3.84
C TYR A 73 10.66 14.01 -3.23
N GLY A 74 11.18 13.12 -4.07
CA GLY A 74 12.03 12.01 -3.70
C GLY A 74 11.29 10.82 -3.07
N GLN A 75 11.96 9.66 -3.14
CA GLN A 75 11.55 8.46 -2.42
C GLN A 75 11.54 8.70 -0.91
N VAL A 76 10.69 7.98 -0.17
CA VAL A 76 10.56 8.15 1.28
C VAL A 76 10.38 6.81 2.00
N ILE A 77 11.06 6.68 3.15
CA ILE A 77 10.87 5.59 4.11
C ILE A 77 10.08 6.15 5.28
N ILE A 78 8.87 5.63 5.50
CA ILE A 78 7.95 6.03 6.55
C ILE A 78 8.07 5.03 7.69
N ASP A 79 8.51 5.52 8.85
CA ASP A 79 8.80 4.72 10.05
C ASP A 79 7.85 5.04 11.23
N ARG A 80 6.80 5.82 10.98
CA ARG A 80 5.82 6.29 11.98
C ARG A 80 4.51 6.66 11.33
N SER A 81 3.46 6.85 12.14
CA SER A 81 2.21 7.44 11.67
C SER A 81 2.46 8.78 10.98
N ILE A 82 1.95 8.98 9.76
CA ILE A 82 2.13 10.22 8.99
C ILE A 82 1.05 10.34 7.91
N SER A 83 0.68 11.57 7.57
CA SER A 83 -0.08 11.87 6.35
C SER A 83 0.79 12.63 5.35
N ILE A 84 0.86 12.18 4.11
CA ILE A 84 1.47 12.93 2.99
C ILE A 84 0.35 13.32 2.04
N VAL A 85 0.12 14.63 1.92
CA VAL A 85 -1.08 15.17 1.28
C VAL A 85 -0.71 16.19 0.21
N ALA A 86 -0.98 15.84 -1.04
CA ALA A 86 -0.95 16.74 -2.19
C ALA A 86 -2.38 17.09 -2.60
N GLN A 87 -2.70 18.38 -2.66
CA GLN A 87 -4.02 18.87 -3.08
C GLN A 87 -3.86 19.93 -4.16
N GLY A 88 -4.40 19.68 -5.35
CA GLY A 88 -4.37 20.63 -6.46
C GLY A 88 -2.98 20.84 -7.08
N VAL A 89 -2.01 19.99 -6.76
CA VAL A 89 -0.65 20.01 -7.31
C VAL A 89 -0.24 18.60 -7.74
N ASP A 90 0.64 18.50 -8.74
CA ASP A 90 1.26 17.23 -9.09
C ASP A 90 2.51 17.02 -8.23
N ALA A 91 2.37 16.17 -7.21
CA ALA A 91 3.45 15.79 -6.31
C ALA A 91 3.98 14.43 -6.71
N SER A 92 5.15 14.42 -7.35
CA SER A 92 5.69 13.21 -7.92
C SER A 92 6.80 12.57 -7.10
N ILE A 93 6.86 11.24 -7.13
CA ILE A 93 7.96 10.43 -6.61
C ILE A 93 8.51 9.61 -7.78
N SER A 94 9.74 9.92 -8.19
CA SER A 94 10.48 9.12 -9.17
C SER A 94 11.24 8.00 -8.48
N THR A 95 11.07 6.77 -8.95
CA THR A 95 11.67 5.57 -8.34
C THR A 95 12.65 4.91 -9.31
N PRO A 96 13.95 5.25 -9.25
CA PRO A 96 14.96 4.61 -10.07
C PRO A 96 15.33 3.21 -9.58
N LEU A 97 15.20 2.93 -8.29
CA LEU A 97 15.49 1.62 -7.69
C LEU A 97 14.65 1.40 -6.43
N GLY A 98 14.30 0.15 -6.14
CA GLY A 98 13.60 -0.23 -4.92
C GLY A 98 12.18 0.33 -4.89
N SER A 99 11.80 0.88 -3.74
CA SER A 99 10.43 1.29 -3.42
C SER A 99 10.29 2.80 -3.39
N GLY A 100 9.28 3.35 -4.08
CA GLY A 100 9.00 4.79 -4.07
C GLY A 100 8.63 5.29 -2.68
N VAL A 101 7.70 4.57 -2.05
CA VAL A 101 7.32 4.73 -0.66
C VAL A 101 7.48 3.39 0.04
N LEU A 102 8.38 3.30 1.00
CA LEU A 102 8.52 2.15 1.88
C LEU A 102 7.92 2.47 3.25
N ILE A 103 7.02 1.63 3.74
CA ILE A 103 6.40 1.78 5.05
C ILE A 103 6.88 0.65 5.96
N PHE A 104 7.65 1.07 6.98
CA PHE A 104 8.20 0.21 8.03
C PHE A 104 7.96 0.88 9.39
N ALA A 105 6.68 1.10 9.70
CA ALA A 105 6.24 1.84 10.88
C ALA A 105 5.99 0.91 12.08
N GLY A 106 5.63 1.50 13.23
CA GLY A 106 5.22 0.75 14.42
C GLY A 106 3.90 -0.02 14.19
N ASP A 107 3.66 -1.05 14.99
CA ASP A 107 2.58 -2.03 14.75
C ASP A 107 1.17 -1.45 14.71
N THR A 108 0.96 -0.27 15.31
CA THR A 108 -0.33 0.43 15.35
C THR A 108 -0.33 1.71 14.54
N ASP A 109 0.76 2.02 13.84
CA ASP A 109 0.88 3.27 13.10
C ASP A 109 0.01 3.29 11.84
N VAL A 110 -0.53 4.47 11.54
CA VAL A 110 -1.40 4.70 10.38
C VAL A 110 -0.74 5.67 9.42
N VAL A 111 -0.66 5.27 8.16
CA VAL A 111 -0.08 6.08 7.08
C VAL A 111 -1.16 6.45 6.08
N HIS A 112 -1.24 7.74 5.74
CA HIS A 112 -2.13 8.25 4.68
C HIS A 112 -1.30 8.84 3.55
N LEU A 113 -1.52 8.34 2.33
CA LEU A 113 -0.95 8.87 1.09
C LEU A 113 -2.10 9.41 0.24
N ARG A 114 -2.05 10.69 -0.12
CA ARG A 114 -3.12 11.33 -0.89
C ARG A 114 -2.61 12.22 -2.00
N GLY A 115 -3.11 12.02 -3.21
CA GLY A 115 -2.83 12.91 -4.35
C GLY A 115 -1.45 12.75 -4.97
N LEU A 116 -0.75 11.65 -4.71
CA LEU A 116 0.63 11.43 -5.16
C LEU A 116 0.70 10.75 -6.52
N THR A 117 1.63 11.19 -7.36
CA THR A 117 2.01 10.51 -8.60
C THR A 117 3.32 9.74 -8.36
N ILE A 118 3.25 8.43 -8.23
CA ILE A 118 4.40 7.56 -7.93
C ILE A 118 4.74 6.75 -9.18
N TYR A 119 5.96 6.85 -9.69
CA TYR A 119 6.31 6.15 -10.92
C TYR A 119 7.72 5.56 -10.95
N GLY A 120 7.85 4.42 -11.62
CA GLY A 120 9.16 3.82 -11.91
C GLY A 120 9.89 4.62 -12.99
N ASP A 121 11.14 4.98 -12.74
CA ASP A 121 11.98 5.66 -13.72
C ASP A 121 12.58 4.65 -14.70
N ALA A 122 12.62 4.97 -15.99
CA ALA A 122 13.28 4.21 -17.06
C ALA A 122 13.12 2.67 -17.01
N ASN A 123 11.99 2.15 -16.51
CA ASN A 123 11.71 0.73 -16.32
C ASN A 123 12.60 0.01 -15.29
N THR A 124 13.25 0.75 -14.38
CA THR A 124 14.17 0.18 -13.37
C THR A 124 13.58 0.06 -11.98
N GLY A 125 12.62 0.92 -11.61
CA GLY A 125 11.94 0.88 -10.32
C GLY A 125 11.18 -0.43 -10.07
N ASN A 126 11.21 -0.90 -8.82
CA ASN A 126 10.63 -2.17 -8.42
C ASN A 126 9.21 -2.02 -7.89
N ILE A 127 9.01 -1.13 -6.92
CA ILE A 127 7.75 -1.03 -6.19
C ILE A 127 7.32 0.43 -6.06
N GLY A 128 6.04 0.72 -6.31
CA GLY A 128 5.47 2.03 -6.03
C GLY A 128 5.34 2.28 -4.54
N VAL A 129 4.48 1.49 -3.89
CA VAL A 129 4.27 1.53 -2.45
C VAL A 129 4.49 0.14 -1.87
N GLU A 130 5.45 0.02 -0.96
CA GLU A 130 5.74 -1.18 -0.19
C GLU A 130 5.28 -1.00 1.25
N PHE A 131 4.46 -1.92 1.75
CA PHE A 131 3.99 -1.95 3.13
C PHE A 131 4.47 -3.22 3.82
N ALA A 132 5.60 -3.11 4.51
CA ALA A 132 6.20 -4.24 5.22
C ALA A 132 5.75 -4.29 6.69
N ARG A 133 5.45 -3.13 7.31
CA ARG A 133 5.02 -3.07 8.72
C ARG A 133 4.23 -1.78 9.03
N GLY A 134 3.13 -1.93 9.76
CA GLY A 134 2.27 -0.85 10.23
C GLY A 134 0.88 -1.36 10.60
N GLY A 135 0.05 -0.51 11.23
CA GLY A 135 -1.34 -0.84 11.55
C GLY A 135 -2.29 -0.63 10.37
N ALA A 136 -2.13 0.46 9.60
CA ALA A 136 -2.95 0.71 8.43
C ALA A 136 -2.26 1.60 7.38
N LEU A 137 -2.60 1.36 6.10
CA LEU A 137 -2.26 2.22 4.97
C LEU A 137 -3.54 2.66 4.25
N HIS A 138 -3.68 3.97 4.08
CA HIS A 138 -4.67 4.59 3.22
C HIS A 138 -4.00 5.19 1.99
N VAL A 139 -4.45 4.81 0.80
CA VAL A 139 -4.03 5.37 -0.49
C VAL A 139 -5.26 5.96 -1.17
N GLU A 140 -5.32 7.28 -1.29
CA GLU A 140 -6.46 8.01 -1.86
C GLU A 140 -6.00 8.90 -3.02
N LYS A 141 -6.69 8.84 -4.17
CA LYS A 141 -6.43 9.77 -5.29
C LYS A 141 -4.98 9.77 -5.77
N CYS A 142 -4.33 8.61 -5.71
CA CYS A 142 -2.96 8.46 -6.20
C CYS A 142 -2.94 7.90 -7.62
N VAL A 143 -1.80 8.07 -8.28
CA VAL A 143 -1.47 7.39 -9.53
C VAL A 143 -0.17 6.64 -9.31
N ILE A 144 -0.17 5.32 -9.49
CA ILE A 144 0.99 4.46 -9.28
C ILE A 144 1.28 3.70 -10.58
N LYS A 145 2.38 4.02 -11.26
CA LYS A 145 2.60 3.50 -12.62
C LYS A 145 4.04 3.23 -13.03
N ASN A 146 4.17 2.46 -14.11
CA ASN A 146 5.43 2.24 -14.84
C ASN A 146 6.52 1.53 -14.01
N PHE A 147 6.15 0.70 -13.05
CA PHE A 147 7.09 -0.18 -12.34
C PHE A 147 7.33 -1.43 -13.18
N GLN A 148 8.49 -1.56 -13.80
CA GLN A 148 8.81 -2.71 -14.67
C GLN A 148 9.96 -3.57 -14.17
N ALA A 149 10.68 -3.10 -13.13
CA ALA A 149 11.83 -3.72 -12.48
C ALA A 149 12.96 -4.17 -13.43
N ALA A 150 14.17 -3.63 -13.23
CA ALA A 150 15.33 -4.08 -13.99
C ALA A 150 15.75 -5.52 -13.62
N LEU A 151 16.47 -6.19 -14.53
CA LEU A 151 17.30 -7.38 -14.22
C LEU A 151 16.56 -8.59 -13.61
N GLY A 152 15.36 -8.92 -14.10
CA GLY A 152 14.63 -10.13 -13.68
C GLY A 152 13.85 -9.99 -12.37
N GLN A 153 13.76 -8.76 -11.83
CA GLN A 153 12.93 -8.45 -10.68
C GLN A 153 11.47 -8.17 -11.10
N ASN A 154 10.58 -8.03 -10.11
CA ASN A 154 9.14 -7.85 -10.31
C ASN A 154 8.78 -6.36 -10.13
N GLY A 155 8.08 -5.78 -11.11
CA GLY A 155 7.46 -4.48 -10.98
C GLY A 155 6.09 -4.60 -10.31
N GLN A 156 5.87 -3.82 -9.25
CA GLN A 156 4.65 -3.84 -8.44
C GLN A 156 4.15 -2.40 -8.21
N GLY A 157 2.84 -2.17 -8.38
CA GLY A 157 2.25 -0.89 -8.00
C GLY A 157 2.20 -0.76 -6.48
N ILE A 158 1.40 -1.60 -5.84
CA ILE A 158 1.35 -1.75 -4.38
C ILE A 158 1.78 -3.16 -4.02
N PHE A 159 2.82 -3.28 -3.21
CA PHE A 159 3.19 -4.51 -2.53
C PHE A 159 2.82 -4.39 -1.05
N PHE A 160 1.87 -5.22 -0.61
CA PHE A 160 1.35 -5.22 0.75
C PHE A 160 1.70 -6.55 1.42
N ASP A 161 2.83 -6.54 2.13
CA ASP A 161 3.44 -7.72 2.76
C ASP A 161 3.63 -7.54 4.28
N PRO A 162 2.55 -7.25 5.02
CA PRO A 162 2.67 -6.88 6.42
C PRO A 162 3.20 -8.04 7.28
N ALA A 163 4.16 -7.71 8.15
CA ALA A 163 4.67 -8.63 9.18
C ALA A 163 3.79 -8.71 10.44
N VAL A 164 2.80 -7.82 10.57
CA VAL A 164 1.88 -7.67 11.72
C VAL A 164 0.44 -7.52 11.23
N PRO A 165 -0.59 -7.70 12.08
CA PRO A 165 -1.97 -7.43 11.66
C PRO A 165 -2.11 -6.02 11.09
N ALA A 166 -2.67 -5.90 9.90
CA ALA A 166 -2.66 -4.63 9.16
C ALA A 166 -3.88 -4.45 8.26
N GLU A 167 -4.13 -3.20 7.90
CA GLU A 167 -5.23 -2.80 7.03
C GLU A 167 -4.75 -2.04 5.79
N LEU A 168 -5.36 -2.31 4.64
CA LEU A 168 -5.13 -1.59 3.39
C LEU A 168 -6.45 -1.02 2.87
N TYR A 169 -6.49 0.30 2.72
CA TYR A 169 -7.61 1.02 2.12
C TYR A 169 -7.10 1.75 0.88
N VAL A 170 -7.61 1.38 -0.30
CA VAL A 170 -7.27 2.06 -1.57
C VAL A 170 -8.54 2.60 -2.19
N SER A 171 -8.54 3.90 -2.48
CA SER A 171 -9.69 4.57 -3.08
C SER A 171 -9.32 5.59 -4.15
N ASP A 172 -10.17 5.70 -5.17
CA ASP A 172 -10.04 6.68 -6.25
C ASP A 172 -8.64 6.70 -6.88
N THR A 173 -7.99 5.54 -7.00
CA THR A 173 -6.56 5.42 -7.33
C THR A 173 -6.38 4.64 -8.62
N ILE A 174 -5.46 5.10 -9.47
CA ILE A 174 -5.07 4.44 -10.71
C ILE A 174 -3.75 3.69 -10.47
N ILE A 175 -3.71 2.41 -10.83
CA ILE A 175 -2.52 1.55 -10.73
C ILE A 175 -2.30 0.91 -12.09
N ALA A 176 -1.29 1.38 -12.83
CA ALA A 176 -1.17 1.01 -14.24
C ALA A 176 0.25 0.78 -14.75
N ASN A 177 0.37 -0.04 -15.81
CA ASN A 177 1.63 -0.29 -16.50
C ASN A 177 2.74 -0.87 -15.60
N ASN A 178 2.35 -1.65 -14.58
CA ASN A 178 3.30 -2.30 -13.69
C ASN A 178 3.54 -3.74 -14.15
N TYR A 179 4.76 -4.01 -14.60
CA TYR A 179 5.11 -5.23 -15.32
C TYR A 179 6.02 -6.14 -14.52
N ASN A 180 5.88 -7.44 -14.74
CA ASN A 180 6.69 -8.46 -14.12
C ASN A 180 7.40 -9.29 -15.22
N SER A 181 8.73 -9.32 -15.16
CA SER A 181 9.56 -10.06 -16.12
C SER A 181 9.67 -11.57 -15.82
N THR A 182 9.35 -11.99 -14.59
CA THR A 182 9.47 -13.36 -14.08
C THR A 182 8.16 -13.89 -13.46
N GLY A 183 7.10 -13.89 -14.28
CA GLY A 183 6.12 -14.98 -14.34
C GLY A 183 5.15 -15.24 -13.16
N GLY A 184 5.29 -14.68 -11.96
CA GLY A 184 4.42 -15.13 -10.85
C GLY A 184 4.16 -14.23 -9.66
N SER A 185 4.94 -13.17 -9.44
CA SER A 185 5.04 -12.56 -8.11
C SER A 185 4.70 -11.07 -8.04
N GLY A 186 4.02 -10.47 -9.02
CA GLY A 186 3.72 -9.03 -8.96
C GLY A 186 2.98 -8.47 -10.17
N GLY A 187 2.37 -7.31 -9.97
CA GLY A 187 1.56 -6.58 -10.95
C GLY A 187 0.98 -5.31 -10.31
N GLY A 188 -0.31 -5.02 -10.52
CA GLY A 188 -0.94 -3.82 -9.96
C GLY A 188 -0.92 -3.80 -8.43
N ILE A 189 -1.69 -4.69 -7.80
CA ILE A 189 -1.71 -4.87 -6.34
C ILE A 189 -1.32 -6.30 -6.00
N PHE A 190 -0.28 -6.46 -5.17
CA PHE A 190 0.18 -7.75 -4.70
C PHE A 190 0.15 -7.82 -3.17
N VAL A 191 -0.57 -8.80 -2.63
CA VAL A 191 -0.78 -8.99 -1.20
C VAL A 191 -0.17 -10.32 -0.77
N VAL A 192 0.69 -10.29 0.24
CA VAL A 192 1.34 -11.48 0.82
C VAL A 192 1.32 -11.34 2.36
N PRO A 193 0.31 -11.87 3.07
CA PRO A 193 0.28 -11.75 4.52
C PRO A 193 1.46 -12.49 5.17
N GLY A 194 2.00 -11.93 6.25
CA GLY A 194 2.90 -12.65 7.15
C GLY A 194 2.26 -13.87 7.82
N SER A 195 3.06 -14.54 8.66
CA SER A 195 2.61 -15.72 9.41
C SER A 195 1.74 -15.35 10.60
N SER A 196 0.59 -16.03 10.76
CA SER A 196 -0.31 -15.93 11.91
C SER A 196 -0.88 -14.52 12.16
N ILE A 197 -1.16 -13.77 11.10
CA ILE A 197 -1.75 -12.42 11.17
C ILE A 197 -3.11 -12.34 10.48
N SER A 198 -3.92 -11.36 10.88
CA SER A 198 -5.14 -10.99 10.17
C SER A 198 -4.94 -9.71 9.38
N VAL A 199 -5.32 -9.74 8.11
CA VAL A 199 -5.23 -8.62 7.17
C VAL A 199 -6.61 -8.26 6.67
N ARG A 200 -6.95 -6.97 6.65
CA ARG A 200 -8.20 -6.45 6.09
C ARG A 200 -7.92 -5.49 4.94
N ILE A 201 -8.63 -5.68 3.83
CA ILE A 201 -8.40 -4.89 2.61
C ILE A 201 -9.73 -4.42 2.05
N MET A 202 -9.81 -3.13 1.75
CA MET A 202 -10.91 -2.54 1.00
C MET A 202 -10.37 -1.76 -0.20
N LEU A 203 -10.78 -2.19 -1.39
CA LEU A 203 -10.49 -1.51 -2.65
C LEU A 203 -11.80 -0.94 -3.19
N ASN A 204 -11.88 0.39 -3.33
CA ASN A 204 -13.09 1.08 -3.75
C ASN A 204 -12.79 2.08 -4.87
N HIS A 205 -13.45 1.98 -6.02
CA HIS A 205 -13.17 2.88 -7.14
C HIS A 205 -11.68 2.89 -7.53
N VAL A 206 -11.09 1.69 -7.65
CA VAL A 206 -9.72 1.56 -8.16
C VAL A 206 -9.74 1.15 -9.63
N GLU A 207 -8.83 1.74 -10.41
CA GLU A 207 -8.55 1.33 -11.78
C GLU A 207 -7.20 0.63 -11.83
N VAL A 208 -7.21 -0.67 -12.11
CA VAL A 208 -6.00 -1.50 -12.15
C VAL A 208 -5.81 -2.00 -13.58
N SER A 209 -5.05 -1.26 -14.37
CA SER A 209 -4.98 -1.44 -15.83
C SER A 209 -3.59 -1.68 -16.39
N ASN A 210 -3.49 -2.51 -17.43
CA ASN A 210 -2.22 -2.76 -18.16
C ASN A 210 -1.05 -3.21 -17.26
N ASN A 211 -1.33 -3.89 -16.15
CA ASN A 211 -0.29 -4.50 -15.33
C ASN A 211 -0.05 -5.94 -15.80
N TYR A 212 0.97 -6.62 -15.27
CA TYR A 212 1.14 -8.05 -15.53
C TYR A 212 -0.06 -8.85 -14.98
N VAL A 213 -0.21 -8.92 -13.66
CA VAL A 213 -1.46 -9.34 -13.01
C VAL A 213 -2.15 -8.10 -12.45
N GLY A 214 -3.48 -8.03 -12.51
CA GLY A 214 -4.21 -6.90 -11.92
C GLY A 214 -4.08 -6.88 -10.40
N ILE A 215 -4.77 -7.80 -9.73
CA ILE A 215 -4.77 -7.95 -8.27
C ILE A 215 -4.43 -9.40 -7.93
N LYS A 216 -3.40 -9.61 -7.12
CA LYS A 216 -3.02 -10.93 -6.61
C LYS A 216 -2.99 -10.93 -5.09
N VAL A 217 -3.73 -11.85 -4.49
CA VAL A 217 -3.64 -12.19 -3.07
C VAL A 217 -3.06 -13.58 -2.95
N ASP A 218 -1.87 -13.67 -2.37
CA ASP A 218 -1.09 -14.90 -2.27
C ASP A 218 -0.90 -15.32 -0.82
N GLY A 219 -1.70 -16.29 -0.42
CA GLY A 219 -1.71 -16.85 0.93
C GLY A 219 -0.71 -17.99 1.12
N THR A 220 0.07 -18.39 0.10
CA THR A 220 0.97 -19.56 0.24
C THR A 220 2.11 -19.31 1.22
N GLN A 221 2.46 -18.04 1.44
CA GLN A 221 3.51 -17.62 2.38
C GLN A 221 2.99 -17.36 3.80
N GLY A 222 1.66 -17.35 3.99
CA GLY A 222 1.05 -17.26 5.30
C GLY A 222 1.06 -18.60 6.03
N SER A 223 0.46 -18.64 7.23
CA SER A 223 0.28 -19.86 8.01
C SER A 223 -1.21 -20.20 8.15
N ALA A 224 -1.53 -21.37 8.70
CA ALA A 224 -2.92 -21.83 8.89
C ALA A 224 -3.80 -20.89 9.72
N ASN A 225 -3.19 -19.98 10.51
CA ASN A 225 -3.89 -18.99 11.31
C ASN A 225 -3.93 -17.59 10.66
N SER A 226 -3.31 -17.43 9.49
CA SER A 226 -3.36 -16.19 8.73
C SER A 226 -4.71 -16.08 8.02
N ILE A 227 -5.34 -14.90 8.10
CA ILE A 227 -6.62 -14.62 7.42
C ILE A 227 -6.46 -13.32 6.64
N VAL A 228 -6.82 -13.36 5.35
CA VAL A 228 -6.96 -12.17 4.51
C VAL A 228 -8.43 -11.98 4.18
N ASN A 229 -9.03 -10.89 4.65
CA ASN A 229 -10.38 -10.48 4.27
C ASN A 229 -10.29 -9.29 3.32
N ILE A 230 -10.78 -9.46 2.09
CA ILE A 230 -10.70 -8.44 1.04
C ILE A 230 -12.06 -8.20 0.40
N SER A 231 -12.43 -6.92 0.28
CA SER A 231 -13.60 -6.46 -0.47
C SER A 231 -13.15 -5.54 -1.59
N ILE A 232 -13.58 -5.85 -2.82
CA ILE A 232 -13.31 -5.08 -4.02
C ILE A 232 -14.64 -4.60 -4.58
N ARG A 233 -14.84 -3.28 -4.57
CA ARG A 233 -16.11 -2.66 -4.85
C ARG A 233 -15.98 -1.53 -5.87
N ASP A 234 -16.96 -1.42 -6.76
CA ASP A 234 -17.07 -0.29 -7.69
C ASP A 234 -15.76 -0.04 -8.48
N SER A 235 -15.05 -1.10 -8.86
CA SER A 235 -13.66 -1.05 -9.37
C SER A 235 -13.52 -1.73 -10.73
N ALA A 236 -12.48 -1.36 -11.48
CA ALA A 236 -12.18 -1.90 -12.80
C ALA A 236 -10.77 -2.50 -12.84
N ILE A 237 -10.67 -3.78 -13.18
CA ILE A 237 -9.41 -4.51 -13.35
C ILE A 237 -9.36 -4.96 -14.81
N SER A 238 -8.56 -4.29 -15.63
CA SER A 238 -8.66 -4.51 -17.08
C SER A 238 -7.37 -4.37 -17.88
N GLY A 239 -7.30 -5.02 -19.04
CA GLY A 239 -6.14 -4.91 -19.92
C GLY A 239 -4.85 -5.48 -19.32
N ASN A 240 -4.92 -6.20 -18.20
CA ASN A 240 -3.73 -6.81 -17.61
C ASN A 240 -3.25 -7.96 -18.50
N THR A 241 -1.94 -8.10 -18.68
CA THR A 241 -1.38 -9.04 -19.69
C THR A 241 -1.48 -10.51 -19.25
N SER A 242 -1.74 -10.75 -17.98
CA SER A 242 -1.99 -12.07 -17.38
C SER A 242 -3.39 -12.07 -16.73
N ASN A 243 -3.52 -12.70 -15.56
CA ASN A 243 -4.79 -12.77 -14.85
C ASN A 243 -5.28 -11.39 -14.37
N GLY A 244 -6.61 -11.21 -14.33
CA GLY A 244 -7.21 -10.02 -13.74
C GLY A 244 -7.11 -10.04 -12.22
N ILE A 245 -7.88 -10.92 -11.58
CA ILE A 245 -7.97 -11.06 -10.11
C ILE A 245 -7.61 -12.49 -9.72
N VAL A 246 -6.64 -12.62 -8.81
CA VAL A 246 -6.08 -13.90 -8.38
C VAL A 246 -6.16 -14.01 -6.86
N SER A 247 -6.74 -15.09 -6.38
CA SER A 247 -6.55 -15.58 -5.01
C SER A 247 -5.88 -16.95 -5.08
N THR A 248 -4.68 -17.06 -4.51
CA THR A 248 -3.92 -18.32 -4.48
C THR A 248 -3.52 -18.66 -3.05
N THR A 249 -3.66 -19.92 -2.67
CA THR A 249 -3.20 -20.44 -1.38
C THR A 249 -2.84 -21.92 -1.49
N SER A 250 -2.32 -22.49 -0.40
CA SER A 250 -1.94 -23.89 -0.30
C SER A 250 -2.50 -24.48 1.00
N SER A 251 -2.47 -25.81 1.13
CA SER A 251 -2.78 -26.44 2.42
C SER A 251 -1.81 -25.93 3.49
N GLY A 252 -2.34 -25.39 4.59
CA GLY A 252 -1.55 -24.80 5.68
C GLY A 252 -1.13 -23.35 5.45
N GLY A 253 -1.47 -22.75 4.30
CA GLY A 253 -1.30 -21.32 4.04
C GLY A 253 -2.42 -20.47 4.66
N ALA A 254 -2.45 -19.18 4.32
CA ALA A 254 -3.48 -18.26 4.76
C ALA A 254 -4.85 -18.57 4.15
N THR A 255 -5.90 -18.36 4.93
CA THR A 255 -7.28 -18.34 4.42
C THR A 255 -7.58 -17.00 3.77
N ILE A 256 -8.06 -17.02 2.53
CA ILE A 256 -8.42 -15.81 1.78
C ILE A 256 -9.93 -15.78 1.58
N LEU A 257 -10.57 -14.74 2.11
CA LEU A 257 -11.99 -14.43 1.95
C LEU A 257 -12.12 -13.18 1.09
N MET A 258 -12.50 -13.34 -0.18
CA MET A 258 -12.58 -12.26 -1.15
C MET A 258 -14.02 -12.03 -1.61
N THR A 259 -14.47 -10.78 -1.59
CA THR A 259 -15.77 -10.38 -2.13
C THR A 259 -15.59 -9.39 -3.27
N LEU A 260 -16.22 -9.67 -4.42
CA LEU A 260 -16.32 -8.78 -5.57
C LEU A 260 -17.76 -8.26 -5.68
N ASP A 261 -17.96 -6.94 -5.59
CA ASP A 261 -19.26 -6.29 -5.67
C ASP A 261 -19.26 -5.08 -6.61
N ARG A 262 -20.02 -5.13 -7.72
CA ARG A 262 -19.94 -4.12 -8.80
C ARG A 262 -18.51 -3.90 -9.29
N THR A 263 -17.78 -4.99 -9.46
CA THR A 263 -16.42 -4.99 -9.97
C THR A 263 -16.39 -5.56 -11.38
N THR A 264 -15.57 -4.96 -12.25
CA THR A 264 -15.36 -5.42 -13.63
C THR A 264 -13.97 -6.03 -13.76
N SER A 265 -13.89 -7.29 -14.19
CA SER A 265 -12.65 -7.93 -14.64
C SER A 265 -12.74 -8.14 -16.16
N ALA A 266 -12.07 -7.30 -16.94
CA ALA A 266 -12.25 -7.28 -18.39
C ALA A 266 -10.97 -7.22 -19.21
N ASN A 267 -10.94 -7.91 -20.35
CA ASN A 267 -9.82 -7.87 -21.30
C ASN A 267 -8.47 -8.22 -20.64
N ASN A 268 -8.47 -9.13 -19.66
CA ASN A 268 -7.24 -9.60 -19.02
C ASN A 268 -6.79 -10.91 -19.66
N GLY A 269 -5.54 -10.91 -20.11
CA GLY A 269 -4.90 -12.05 -20.76
C GLY A 269 -5.57 -12.47 -22.07
N ASP A 270 -4.76 -12.59 -23.12
CA ASP A 270 -5.20 -12.92 -24.47
C ASP A 270 -4.98 -14.39 -24.85
N SER A 271 -4.20 -15.14 -24.05
CA SER A 271 -3.86 -16.55 -24.31
C SER A 271 -3.94 -17.42 -23.05
N PRO A 272 -4.11 -18.75 -23.18
CA PRO A 272 -4.04 -19.64 -22.02
C PRO A 272 -2.65 -19.59 -21.38
N PRO A 273 -2.53 -19.78 -20.06
CA PRO A 273 -3.57 -20.16 -19.11
C PRO A 273 -4.21 -18.98 -18.35
N THR A 274 -4.39 -17.80 -18.98
CA THR A 274 -4.89 -16.60 -18.29
C THR A 274 -6.40 -16.60 -18.00
N VAL A 275 -6.78 -15.93 -16.90
CA VAL A 275 -8.13 -15.91 -16.34
C VAL A 275 -8.50 -14.51 -15.80
N GLY A 276 -9.74 -14.07 -16.03
CA GLY A 276 -10.29 -12.84 -15.47
C GLY A 276 -10.38 -12.88 -13.94
N VAL A 277 -10.96 -13.94 -13.37
CA VAL A 277 -11.03 -14.17 -11.91
C VAL A 277 -10.71 -15.63 -11.57
N VAL A 278 -9.71 -15.84 -10.72
CA VAL A 278 -9.28 -17.19 -10.32
C VAL A 278 -9.21 -17.37 -8.79
N SER A 279 -9.81 -18.47 -8.32
CA SER A 279 -9.66 -19.00 -6.97
C SER A 279 -8.85 -20.29 -7.02
N ASP A 280 -7.64 -20.28 -6.47
CA ASP A 280 -6.72 -21.41 -6.52
C ASP A 280 -6.27 -21.83 -5.12
N GLY A 281 -6.50 -23.10 -4.78
CA GLY A 281 -6.09 -23.70 -3.52
C GLY A 281 -7.21 -23.81 -2.46
N PRO A 282 -7.08 -24.74 -1.51
CA PRO A 282 -8.19 -25.21 -0.67
C PRO A 282 -8.71 -24.19 0.35
N LEU A 283 -8.00 -23.09 0.57
CA LEU A 283 -8.36 -22.02 1.51
C LEU A 283 -8.70 -20.69 0.79
N SER A 284 -8.88 -20.74 -0.53
CA SER A 284 -9.25 -19.59 -1.36
C SER A 284 -10.77 -19.59 -1.55
N PHE A 285 -11.43 -18.53 -1.08
CA PHE A 285 -12.88 -18.36 -1.18
C PHE A 285 -13.20 -17.00 -1.81
N ILE A 286 -13.64 -17.01 -3.06
CA ILE A 286 -14.13 -15.83 -3.77
C ILE A 286 -15.67 -15.86 -3.80
N THR A 287 -16.29 -14.75 -3.43
CA THR A 287 -17.72 -14.50 -3.60
C THR A 287 -17.94 -13.34 -4.57
N MET A 288 -18.80 -13.52 -5.55
CA MET A 288 -19.11 -12.52 -6.56
C MET A 288 -20.58 -12.12 -6.50
N THR A 289 -20.85 -10.81 -6.57
CA THR A 289 -22.19 -10.23 -6.69
C THR A 289 -22.16 -8.99 -7.59
N ASN A 290 -23.21 -8.76 -8.38
CA ASN A 290 -23.35 -7.60 -9.28
C ASN A 290 -22.11 -7.30 -10.15
N SER A 291 -21.27 -8.29 -10.44
CA SER A 291 -19.96 -8.09 -11.05
C SER A 291 -19.95 -8.58 -12.50
N THR A 292 -19.05 -8.02 -13.31
CA THR A 292 -18.92 -8.34 -14.74
C THR A 292 -17.55 -8.93 -15.04
N VAL A 293 -17.50 -10.05 -15.75
CA VAL A 293 -16.28 -10.71 -16.22
C VAL A 293 -16.40 -10.99 -17.71
N THR A 294 -15.66 -10.24 -18.54
CA THR A 294 -15.86 -10.23 -20.00
C THR A 294 -14.58 -9.95 -20.79
N GLY A 295 -14.47 -10.44 -22.02
CA GLY A 295 -13.32 -10.17 -22.89
C GLY A 295 -11.99 -10.79 -22.41
N ASN A 296 -12.00 -11.64 -21.38
CA ASN A 296 -10.80 -12.36 -20.94
C ASN A 296 -10.60 -13.63 -21.79
N TYR A 297 -9.42 -14.25 -21.74
CA TYR A 297 -9.26 -15.59 -22.30
C TYR A 297 -10.18 -16.59 -21.59
N THR A 298 -9.94 -16.89 -20.31
CA THR A 298 -10.93 -17.56 -19.45
C THR A 298 -11.62 -16.51 -18.58
N GLY A 299 -12.94 -16.52 -18.44
CA GLY A 299 -13.68 -15.61 -17.58
C GLY A 299 -13.40 -15.91 -16.11
N ILE A 300 -13.98 -16.99 -15.60
CA ILE A 300 -13.82 -17.44 -14.21
C ILE A 300 -13.27 -18.86 -14.11
N LYS A 301 -12.43 -19.12 -13.12
CA LYS A 301 -11.86 -20.44 -12.85
C LYS A 301 -11.71 -20.69 -11.35
N PHE A 302 -11.92 -21.93 -10.93
CA PHE A 302 -11.48 -22.42 -9.62
C PHE A 302 -10.61 -23.67 -9.81
N SER A 303 -9.62 -23.87 -8.94
CA SER A 303 -8.65 -24.97 -9.05
C SER A 303 -8.10 -25.37 -7.68
N ASN A 304 -7.56 -26.59 -7.60
CA ASN A 304 -6.87 -27.11 -6.40
C ASN A 304 -7.67 -26.98 -5.09
N GLY A 305 -9.01 -27.13 -5.16
CA GLY A 305 -9.91 -27.00 -4.00
C GLY A 305 -10.40 -25.58 -3.72
N GLY A 306 -10.04 -24.59 -4.54
CA GLY A 306 -10.58 -23.22 -4.45
C GLY A 306 -12.08 -23.16 -4.68
N THR A 307 -12.72 -22.17 -4.07
CA THR A 307 -14.16 -21.92 -4.16
C THR A 307 -14.42 -20.57 -4.80
N LEU A 308 -15.19 -20.57 -5.89
CA LEU A 308 -15.67 -19.36 -6.55
C LEU A 308 -17.20 -19.39 -6.56
N ARG A 309 -17.81 -18.66 -5.63
CA ARG A 309 -19.25 -18.58 -5.41
C ARG A 309 -19.85 -17.39 -6.11
N SER A 310 -20.93 -17.60 -6.87
CA SER A 310 -21.77 -16.54 -7.43
C SER A 310 -23.04 -16.36 -6.59
N LEU A 311 -23.47 -15.11 -6.36
CA LEU A 311 -24.76 -14.80 -5.74
C LEU A 311 -25.94 -14.74 -6.73
N GLY A 312 -25.71 -15.13 -7.98
CA GLY A 312 -26.75 -15.29 -9.01
C GLY A 312 -27.03 -14.05 -9.88
N ASN A 313 -26.36 -12.92 -9.61
CA ASN A 313 -26.55 -11.62 -10.26
C ASN A 313 -25.25 -11.11 -10.94
N ASN A 314 -24.38 -12.02 -11.38
CA ASN A 314 -23.13 -11.67 -12.06
C ASN A 314 -23.26 -11.91 -13.58
N THR A 315 -22.52 -11.12 -14.36
CA THR A 315 -22.43 -11.26 -15.82
C THR A 315 -21.07 -11.86 -16.16
N VAL A 316 -21.04 -13.10 -16.63
CA VAL A 316 -19.81 -13.80 -17.06
C VAL A 316 -20.02 -14.27 -18.49
N ILE A 317 -19.76 -13.40 -19.45
CA ILE A 317 -20.01 -13.64 -20.89
C ILE A 317 -18.95 -12.93 -21.74
N GLY A 318 -18.80 -13.38 -22.99
CA GLY A 318 -17.91 -12.73 -23.96
C GLY A 318 -16.43 -12.96 -23.68
N ASN A 319 -16.08 -14.01 -22.92
CA ASN A 319 -14.72 -14.51 -22.80
C ASN A 319 -14.49 -15.61 -23.86
N SER A 320 -13.23 -15.97 -24.15
CA SER A 320 -12.96 -17.11 -25.03
C SER A 320 -13.49 -18.42 -24.42
N VAL A 321 -13.41 -18.53 -23.09
CA VAL A 321 -14.08 -19.54 -22.26
C VAL A 321 -14.68 -18.84 -21.05
N ASP A 322 -16.01 -18.71 -20.95
CA ASP A 322 -16.63 -17.99 -19.83
C ASP A 322 -16.36 -18.62 -18.45
N GLY A 323 -16.35 -19.95 -18.38
CA GLY A 323 -16.23 -20.68 -17.12
C GLY A 323 -17.54 -20.77 -16.34
N SER A 324 -17.51 -21.37 -15.17
CA SER A 324 -18.68 -21.51 -14.30
C SER A 324 -18.26 -21.45 -12.83
N PRO A 325 -19.11 -20.90 -11.94
CA PRO A 325 -18.80 -20.85 -10.53
C PRO A 325 -18.82 -22.26 -9.93
N SER A 326 -18.11 -22.47 -8.82
CA SER A 326 -18.15 -23.74 -8.09
C SER A 326 -19.50 -23.93 -7.38
N MET A 327 -20.20 -22.84 -7.08
CA MET A 327 -21.54 -22.88 -6.53
C MET A 327 -22.30 -21.56 -6.78
N VAL A 328 -23.63 -21.66 -6.79
CA VAL A 328 -24.53 -20.50 -6.84
C VAL A 328 -25.35 -20.46 -5.56
N THR A 329 -25.37 -19.32 -4.88
CA THR A 329 -26.23 -19.10 -3.70
C THR A 329 -27.18 -17.95 -3.99
N VAL A 330 -28.47 -18.27 -4.12
CA VAL A 330 -29.50 -17.24 -4.34
C VAL A 330 -29.65 -16.42 -3.06
N LEU A 331 -29.62 -15.08 -3.20
CA LEU A 331 -29.89 -14.16 -2.10
C LEU A 331 -31.29 -14.43 -1.53
N LYS A 332 -31.39 -14.52 -0.20
CA LYS A 332 -32.68 -14.60 0.50
C LYS A 332 -33.29 -13.21 0.65
#